data_AF-A0A8J8E7E6-F1
#
_entry.id   AF-A0A8J8E7E6-F1
#
_cell.length_a   1.000
_cell.length_b   1.000
_cell.length_c   1.000
_cell.angle_alpha   90.00
_cell.angle_beta   90.00
_cell.angle_gamma   90.00
#
_symmetry.space_group_name_H-M   'P 1'
#
loop_
_entity.id
_entity.type
_entity.pdbx_description
1 polymer ?
#
loop_
_entity_poly.entity_id
_entity_poly.type
_entity_poly.pdbx_seq_one_letter_code
_entity_poly.pdbx_strand_id
1 'polypeptide(L)'
;MSKVISNVVLVILVFSLLFLPAVSADCSPYKIYSVDSISIIDGWLLLGIGENTYTCEMIAGEWTPVMIGVPSEYYILTDGDKAVFLGGIDIGRETFPGFVNGTLYVLTVKRTHVPYKNVTITIEGVPHNFTLLKNVTVKALYRFNGACFENVSTCRIVSYPNGTKINTCNMFIWNVSDYKIPGGSLTGVPVRIENGTVHFRLGGSYSLVLPGGVNASVLKLEAFKAEHGLVLVNRGAIKVPAGEGVEDIPVLFVADNKTVRSPKFVDLEKFVCAKGGANTTSSTANSVVENMSKKSICGPGFVALLAVLGLLTVRILRGW
;
A
#
# COMPACT_ATOMS: atom_id res chain seq x y z
N MET A 1 -11.24 21.40 75.53
CA MET A 1 -11.35 22.25 74.31
C MET A 1 -10.50 21.79 73.13
N SER A 2 -9.43 20.99 73.31
CA SER A 2 -8.55 20.53 72.20
C SER A 2 -9.20 19.54 71.20
N LYS A 3 -10.07 18.62 71.65
CA LYS A 3 -10.71 17.59 70.79
C LYS A 3 -11.69 18.14 69.74
N VAL A 4 -12.32 19.28 69.99
CA VAL A 4 -13.36 19.84 69.08
C VAL A 4 -12.72 20.50 67.87
N ILE A 5 -11.57 21.15 68.05
CA ILE A 5 -10.82 21.80 66.96
C ILE A 5 -10.28 20.76 65.98
N SER A 6 -9.84 19.60 66.49
CA SER A 6 -9.34 18.49 65.67
C SER A 6 -10.40 17.93 64.71
N ASN A 7 -11.65 17.84 65.15
CA ASN A 7 -12.74 17.31 64.31
C ASN A 7 -13.20 18.32 63.26
N VAL A 8 -13.21 19.61 63.57
CA VAL A 8 -13.59 20.66 62.61
C VAL A 8 -12.56 20.79 61.49
N VAL A 9 -11.26 20.72 61.82
CA VAL A 9 -10.19 20.74 60.81
C VAL A 9 -10.27 19.51 59.89
N LEU A 10 -10.55 18.32 60.44
CA LEU A 10 -10.73 17.10 59.66
C LEU A 10 -11.91 17.21 58.69
N VAL A 11 -13.05 17.74 59.16
CA VAL A 11 -14.26 17.93 58.33
C VAL A 11 -13.98 18.91 57.20
N ILE A 12 -13.32 20.04 57.47
CA ILE A 12 -12.94 21.02 56.45
C ILE A 12 -11.97 20.41 55.43
N LEU A 13 -11.01 19.59 55.88
CA LEU A 13 -10.06 18.93 54.98
C LEU A 13 -10.77 17.94 54.05
N VAL A 14 -11.66 17.11 54.60
CA VAL A 14 -12.46 16.14 53.83
C VAL A 14 -13.41 16.84 52.85
N PHE A 15 -14.04 17.94 53.27
CA PHE A 15 -14.89 18.74 52.40
C PHE A 15 -14.07 19.41 51.28
N SER A 16 -12.87 19.88 51.58
CA SER A 16 -11.95 20.48 50.58
C SER A 16 -11.47 19.44 49.56
N LEU A 17 -11.25 18.20 49.99
CA LEU A 17 -10.91 17.06 49.11
C LEU A 17 -12.08 16.67 48.19
N LEU A 18 -13.33 16.87 48.61
CA LEU A 18 -14.53 16.61 47.79
C LEU A 18 -14.77 17.67 46.70
N PHE A 19 -14.13 18.84 46.80
CA PHE A 19 -14.20 19.92 45.80
C PHE A 19 -12.95 20.04 44.93
N LEU A 20 -11.97 19.15 45.08
CA LEU A 20 -10.95 18.99 44.05
C LEU A 20 -11.68 18.55 42.77
N PRO A 21 -11.49 19.24 41.63
CA PRO A 21 -12.09 18.81 40.38
C PRO A 21 -11.71 17.35 40.18
N ALA A 22 -12.72 16.48 40.09
CA ALA A 22 -12.52 15.08 39.79
C ALA A 22 -11.65 15.04 38.53
N VAL A 23 -10.42 14.59 38.68
CA VAL A 23 -9.45 14.50 37.59
C VAL A 23 -10.11 13.58 36.57
N SER A 24 -10.52 14.15 35.44
CA SER A 24 -11.10 13.37 34.35
C SER A 24 -10.02 12.40 33.88
N ALA A 25 -10.17 11.15 34.26
CA ALA A 25 -9.30 10.05 33.87
C ALA A 25 -9.63 9.52 32.46
N ASP A 26 -10.49 10.20 31.70
CA ASP A 26 -11.10 9.67 30.49
C ASP A 26 -10.28 9.96 29.22
N CYS A 27 -8.98 9.68 29.30
CA CYS A 27 -8.12 9.64 28.12
C CYS A 27 -7.97 8.19 27.68
N SER A 28 -8.45 7.88 26.47
CA SER A 28 -8.24 6.61 25.80
C SER A 28 -7.41 6.83 24.52
N PRO A 29 -6.37 6.01 24.25
CA PRO A 29 -5.62 6.06 23.00
C PRO A 29 -6.53 5.88 21.78
N TYR A 30 -6.23 6.61 20.70
CA TYR A 30 -7.04 6.58 19.49
C TYR A 30 -6.19 6.84 18.24
N LYS A 31 -6.76 6.52 17.09
CA LYS A 31 -6.20 6.85 15.77
C LYS A 31 -7.14 7.76 15.00
N ILE A 32 -6.58 8.62 14.18
CA ILE A 32 -7.31 9.40 13.18
C ILE A 32 -6.82 9.00 11.80
N TYR A 33 -7.76 8.64 10.93
CA TYR A 33 -7.49 8.35 9.53
C TYR A 33 -8.13 9.40 8.62
N SER A 34 -7.40 9.85 7.59
CA SER A 34 -7.89 10.79 6.57
C SER A 34 -7.43 10.40 5.18
N VAL A 35 -8.29 10.60 4.18
CA VAL A 35 -7.90 10.40 2.77
C VAL A 35 -7.24 11.68 2.26
N ASP A 36 -5.91 11.64 2.17
CA ASP A 36 -5.09 12.81 1.84
C ASP A 36 -4.94 13.00 0.32
N SER A 37 -4.92 11.91 -0.44
CA SER A 37 -4.78 11.95 -1.89
C SER A 37 -5.63 10.90 -2.60
N ILE A 38 -6.11 11.26 -3.80
CA ILE A 38 -6.76 10.34 -4.73
C ILE A 38 -6.20 10.59 -6.12
N SER A 39 -5.75 9.53 -6.79
CA SER A 39 -5.22 9.55 -8.16
C SER A 39 -5.94 8.50 -9.02
N ILE A 40 -5.97 8.69 -10.34
CA ILE A 40 -6.54 7.71 -11.29
C ILE A 40 -5.44 7.13 -12.18
N ILE A 41 -5.49 5.82 -12.43
CA ILE A 41 -4.46 5.06 -13.12
C ILE A 41 -5.15 3.95 -13.90
N ASP A 42 -5.16 4.02 -15.23
CA ASP A 42 -5.81 3.01 -16.07
C ASP A 42 -7.25 2.67 -15.64
N GLY A 43 -8.01 3.68 -15.15
CA GLY A 43 -9.37 3.50 -14.63
C GLY A 43 -9.48 3.08 -13.16
N TRP A 44 -8.36 2.73 -12.51
CA TRP A 44 -8.29 2.44 -11.08
C TRP A 44 -8.06 3.72 -10.26
N LEU A 45 -8.63 3.78 -9.06
CA LEU A 45 -8.39 4.83 -8.08
C LEU A 45 -7.33 4.38 -7.08
N LEU A 46 -6.27 5.17 -6.94
CA LEU A 46 -5.27 5.04 -5.89
C LEU A 46 -5.55 6.07 -4.80
N LEU A 47 -5.84 5.60 -3.59
CA LEU A 47 -6.07 6.42 -2.41
C LEU A 47 -4.83 6.38 -1.52
N GLY A 48 -4.35 7.55 -1.10
CA GLY A 48 -3.40 7.70 -0.01
C GLY A 48 -4.13 8.14 1.26
N ILE A 49 -3.90 7.40 2.35
CA ILE A 49 -4.59 7.56 3.63
C ILE A 49 -3.54 7.87 4.70
N GLY A 50 -3.64 9.03 5.32
CA GLY A 50 -2.84 9.40 6.48
C GLY A 50 -3.42 8.79 7.75
N GLU A 51 -2.54 8.34 8.64
CA GLU A 51 -2.85 7.89 9.99
C GLU A 51 -2.05 8.71 11.01
N ASN A 52 -2.77 9.30 11.97
CA ASN A 52 -2.18 9.91 13.15
C ASN A 52 -2.59 9.11 14.39
N THR A 53 -1.59 8.57 15.11
CA THR A 53 -1.82 7.83 16.36
C THR A 53 -1.64 8.75 17.57
N TYR A 54 -2.58 8.68 18.50
CA TYR A 54 -2.58 9.43 19.76
C TYR A 54 -2.57 8.47 20.95
N THR A 55 -1.65 8.71 21.88
CA THR A 55 -1.62 8.04 23.19
C THR A 55 -2.04 9.01 24.29
N CYS A 56 -2.20 8.51 25.51
CA CYS A 56 -2.47 9.32 26.68
C CYS A 56 -1.21 9.49 27.51
N GLU A 57 -0.87 10.74 27.82
CA GLU A 57 0.25 11.09 28.69
C GLU A 57 -0.24 11.98 29.83
N MET A 58 0.40 11.87 31.00
CA MET A 58 0.09 12.74 32.14
C MET A 58 0.86 14.06 32.01
N ILE A 59 0.14 15.15 31.77
CA ILE A 59 0.69 16.50 31.63
C ILE A 59 0.04 17.38 32.69
N ALA A 60 0.86 17.98 33.56
CA ALA A 60 0.40 18.87 34.64
C ALA A 60 -0.69 18.26 35.55
N GLY A 61 -0.68 16.94 35.75
CA GLY A 61 -1.67 16.21 36.56
C GLY A 61 -2.95 15.81 35.83
N GLU A 62 -3.05 16.08 34.52
CA GLU A 62 -4.19 15.69 33.67
C GLU A 62 -3.76 14.70 32.58
N TRP A 63 -4.60 13.70 32.30
CA TRP A 63 -4.37 12.78 31.18
C TRP A 63 -4.74 13.46 29.86
N THR A 64 -3.74 13.76 29.05
CA THR A 64 -3.88 14.50 27.79
C THR A 64 -3.54 13.62 26.60
N PRO A 65 -4.31 13.66 25.49
CA PRO A 65 -3.94 12.96 24.28
C PRO A 65 -2.76 13.64 23.59
N VAL A 66 -1.69 12.88 23.34
CA VAL A 66 -0.47 13.33 22.67
C VAL A 66 -0.24 12.48 21.44
N MET A 67 0.05 13.13 20.31
CA MET A 67 0.38 12.44 19.08
C MET A 67 1.73 11.74 19.23
N ILE A 68 1.80 10.47 18.83
CA ILE A 68 3.03 9.68 18.90
C ILE A 68 3.57 9.32 17.52
N GLY A 69 4.89 9.44 17.37
CA GLY A 69 5.58 9.10 16.14
C GLY A 69 5.37 10.10 15.01
N VAL A 70 5.79 9.70 13.82
CA VAL A 70 5.48 10.38 12.56
C VAL A 70 4.17 9.82 12.00
N PRO A 71 3.35 10.63 11.30
CA PRO A 71 2.19 10.13 10.58
C PRO A 71 2.57 8.95 9.70
N SER A 72 1.74 7.90 9.74
CA SER A 72 1.85 6.79 8.81
C SER A 72 1.01 7.06 7.58
N GLU A 73 1.40 6.48 6.45
CA GLU A 73 0.63 6.53 5.22
C GLU A 73 0.32 5.12 4.74
N TYR A 74 -0.92 4.92 4.32
CA TYR A 74 -1.44 3.67 3.78
C TYR A 74 -2.02 3.89 2.39
N TYR A 75 -1.95 2.86 1.55
CA TYR A 75 -2.37 2.97 0.16
C TYR A 75 -3.35 1.87 -0.24
N ILE A 76 -4.43 2.29 -0.91
CA ILE A 76 -5.48 1.42 -1.42
C ILE A 76 -5.66 1.66 -2.92
N LEU A 77 -5.71 0.60 -3.72
CA LEU A 77 -6.01 0.65 -5.15
C LEU A 77 -7.35 -0.03 -5.45
N THR A 78 -8.27 0.61 -6.16
CA THR A 78 -9.61 0.05 -6.44
C THR A 78 -10.15 0.40 -7.83
N ASP A 79 -10.82 -0.54 -8.48
CA ASP A 79 -11.57 -0.33 -9.74
C ASP A 79 -13.09 -0.22 -9.50
N GLY A 80 -13.53 -0.22 -8.25
CA GLY A 80 -14.94 -0.22 -7.87
C GLY A 80 -15.59 -1.60 -7.72
N ASP A 81 -14.95 -2.68 -8.20
CA ASP A 81 -15.33 -4.06 -7.88
C ASP A 81 -14.40 -4.64 -6.80
N LYS A 82 -13.10 -4.44 -6.99
CA LYS A 82 -12.01 -4.92 -6.14
C LYS A 82 -11.35 -3.77 -5.40
N ALA A 83 -10.88 -4.04 -4.19
CA ALA A 83 -10.01 -3.13 -3.45
C ALA A 83 -8.77 -3.87 -2.98
N VAL A 84 -7.60 -3.32 -3.29
CA VAL A 84 -6.30 -3.91 -3.01
C VAL A 84 -5.60 -3.05 -1.98
N PHE A 85 -5.28 -3.63 -0.84
CA PHE A 85 -4.44 -3.00 0.16
C PHE A 85 -2.98 -3.15 -0.25
N LEU A 86 -2.35 -2.05 -0.66
CA LEU A 86 -0.95 -2.05 -1.07
C LEU A 86 -0.03 -2.16 0.16
N GLY A 87 -0.48 -1.59 1.28
CA GLY A 87 0.25 -1.53 2.54
C GLY A 87 0.54 -0.09 2.94
N GLY A 88 1.31 0.05 4.02
CA GLY A 88 1.81 1.34 4.49
C GLY A 88 3.19 1.20 5.13
N ILE A 89 3.50 2.12 6.04
CA ILE A 89 4.71 2.10 6.85
C ILE A 89 4.36 1.52 8.23
N ASP A 90 4.76 0.27 8.46
CA ASP A 90 4.61 -0.44 9.73
C ASP A 90 5.96 -1.01 10.20
N ILE A 91 6.01 -1.51 11.44
CA ILE A 91 7.22 -2.11 12.00
C ILE A 91 7.65 -3.32 11.16
N GLY A 92 8.80 -3.20 10.50
CA GLY A 92 9.38 -4.28 9.70
C GLY A 92 8.72 -4.48 8.32
N ARG A 93 7.76 -3.63 7.92
CA ARG A 93 7.19 -3.61 6.57
C ARG A 93 6.95 -2.19 6.11
N GLU A 94 7.58 -1.81 5.01
CA GLU A 94 7.39 -0.49 4.38
C GLU A 94 6.90 -0.70 2.95
N THR A 95 5.95 0.13 2.52
CA THR A 95 5.41 0.12 1.16
C THR A 95 5.53 1.51 0.56
N PHE A 96 6.11 1.59 -0.63
CA PHE A 96 6.33 2.83 -1.37
C PHE A 96 5.71 2.71 -2.76
N PRO A 97 4.47 3.17 -2.95
CA PRO A 97 3.90 3.33 -4.28
C PRO A 97 4.49 4.56 -4.97
N GLY A 98 4.60 4.49 -6.29
CA GLY A 98 5.28 5.51 -7.06
C GLY A 98 5.05 5.36 -8.55
N PHE A 99 5.04 6.49 -9.26
CA PHE A 99 4.93 6.46 -10.71
C PHE A 99 6.29 6.67 -11.33
N VAL A 100 6.58 5.82 -12.32
CA VAL A 100 7.75 5.96 -13.19
C VAL A 100 7.24 5.90 -14.61
N ASN A 101 7.41 7.01 -15.35
CA ASN A 101 6.93 7.17 -16.72
C ASN A 101 5.42 6.89 -16.88
N GLY A 102 4.61 7.29 -15.89
CA GLY A 102 3.15 7.12 -15.92
C GLY A 102 2.65 5.75 -15.47
N THR A 103 3.53 4.77 -15.29
CA THR A 103 3.17 3.45 -14.77
C THR A 103 3.32 3.42 -13.26
N LEU A 104 2.34 2.84 -12.56
CA LEU A 104 2.39 2.61 -11.12
C LEU A 104 3.33 1.45 -10.78
N TYR A 105 4.27 1.72 -9.90
CA TYR A 105 5.13 0.75 -9.24
C TYR A 105 4.88 0.77 -7.74
N VAL A 106 5.09 -0.38 -7.10
CA VAL A 106 5.00 -0.51 -5.65
C VAL A 106 6.24 -1.26 -5.17
N LEU A 107 7.07 -0.60 -4.37
CA LEU A 107 8.18 -1.24 -3.67
C LEU A 107 7.74 -1.63 -2.28
N THR A 108 7.84 -2.92 -1.95
CA THR A 108 7.71 -3.39 -0.58
C THR A 108 9.08 -3.72 0.00
N VAL A 109 9.28 -3.39 1.27
CA VAL A 109 10.50 -3.68 2.03
C VAL A 109 10.09 -4.38 3.31
N LYS A 110 10.45 -5.66 3.44
CA LYS A 110 10.20 -6.47 4.65
C LYS A 110 11.51 -6.71 5.38
N ARG A 111 11.61 -6.31 6.65
CA ARG A 111 12.79 -6.52 7.51
C ARG A 111 12.43 -7.49 8.63
N THR A 112 13.21 -8.56 8.76
CA THR A 112 13.05 -9.56 9.81
C THR A 112 14.38 -9.88 10.48
N HIS A 113 14.34 -10.17 11.78
CA HIS A 113 15.48 -10.67 12.54
C HIS A 113 15.31 -12.19 12.66
N VAL A 114 16.32 -12.94 12.22
CA VAL A 114 16.26 -14.41 12.18
C VAL A 114 17.44 -14.97 12.97
N PRO A 115 17.25 -16.03 13.78
CA PRO A 115 18.36 -16.75 14.39
C PRO A 115 19.43 -17.16 13.37
N TYR A 116 20.69 -16.97 13.74
CA TYR A 116 21.84 -17.30 12.89
C TYR A 116 22.76 -18.33 13.54
N LYS A 117 23.21 -18.09 14.78
CA LYS A 117 24.20 -18.94 15.45
C LYS A 117 24.06 -18.85 16.96
N ASN A 118 24.15 -19.98 17.64
CA ASN A 118 24.26 -20.00 19.10
C ASN A 118 25.73 -19.88 19.49
N VAL A 119 26.01 -19.00 20.44
CA VAL A 119 27.34 -18.77 20.99
C VAL A 119 27.28 -19.04 22.48
N THR A 120 28.25 -19.80 22.96
CA THR A 120 28.47 -20.05 24.39
C THR A 120 29.66 -19.23 24.84
N ILE A 121 29.48 -18.39 25.85
CA ILE A 121 30.57 -17.69 26.54
C ILE A 121 30.59 -18.18 27.97
N THR A 122 31.77 -18.49 28.49
CA THR A 122 31.95 -18.84 29.89
C THR A 122 32.33 -17.60 30.67
N ILE A 123 31.51 -17.22 31.66
CA ILE A 123 31.76 -16.10 32.58
C ILE A 123 31.96 -16.73 33.95
N GLU A 124 33.13 -16.51 34.57
CA GLU A 124 33.47 -17.05 35.90
C GLU A 124 33.28 -18.58 36.02
N GLY A 125 33.55 -19.33 34.94
CA GLY A 125 33.38 -20.78 34.90
C GLY A 125 31.96 -21.27 34.58
N VAL A 126 30.98 -20.36 34.46
CA VAL A 126 29.59 -20.69 34.12
C VAL A 126 29.32 -20.43 32.63
N PRO A 127 28.85 -21.43 31.85
CA PRO A 127 28.52 -21.24 30.45
C PRO A 127 27.18 -20.50 30.27
N HIS A 128 27.20 -19.43 29.48
CA HIS A 128 26.03 -18.67 29.05
C HIS A 128 25.84 -18.81 27.54
N ASN A 129 24.65 -19.24 27.14
CA ASN A 129 24.28 -19.35 25.73
C ASN A 129 23.49 -18.13 25.30
N PHE A 130 23.86 -17.53 24.17
CA PHE A 130 23.05 -16.52 23.50
C PHE A 130 23.01 -16.76 21.99
N THR A 131 21.89 -16.38 21.40
CA THR A 131 21.64 -16.56 19.96
C THR A 131 21.96 -15.26 19.25
N LEU A 132 22.94 -15.32 18.36
CA LEU A 132 23.19 -14.25 17.39
C LEU A 132 22.06 -14.24 16.36
N LEU A 133 21.51 -13.05 16.11
CA LEU A 133 20.49 -12.81 15.10
C LEU A 133 21.13 -12.22 13.85
N LYS A 134 20.65 -12.60 12.67
CA LYS A 134 20.96 -11.94 11.39
C LYS A 134 19.75 -11.15 10.91
N ASN A 135 20.00 -10.06 10.20
CA ASN A 135 18.97 -9.22 9.63
C ASN A 135 18.71 -9.65 8.20
N VAL A 136 17.45 -9.96 7.88
CA VAL A 136 17.01 -10.30 6.53
C VAL A 136 16.10 -9.20 6.06
N THR A 137 16.49 -8.53 4.97
CA THR A 137 15.66 -7.54 4.28
C THR A 137 15.27 -8.10 2.92
N VAL A 138 13.98 -8.16 2.63
CA VAL A 138 13.44 -8.53 1.32
C VAL A 138 12.81 -7.29 0.71
N LYS A 139 13.33 -6.86 -0.43
CA LYS A 139 12.76 -5.80 -1.26
C LYS A 139 12.08 -6.43 -2.46
N ALA A 140 10.81 -6.14 -2.70
CA ALA A 140 10.09 -6.61 -3.89
C ALA A 140 9.48 -5.42 -4.64
N LEU A 141 9.75 -5.32 -5.93
CA LEU A 141 9.24 -4.30 -6.81
C LEU A 141 8.14 -4.88 -7.68
N TYR A 142 6.96 -4.30 -7.59
CA TYR A 142 5.80 -4.66 -8.38
C TYR A 142 5.49 -3.56 -9.39
N ARG A 143 5.02 -3.95 -10.57
CA ARG A 143 4.51 -3.06 -11.62
C ARG A 143 3.03 -3.34 -11.84
N PHE A 144 2.20 -2.33 -11.76
CA PHE A 144 0.80 -2.47 -12.13
C PHE A 144 0.65 -2.43 -13.64
N ASN A 145 -0.10 -3.38 -14.21
CA ASN A 145 -0.32 -3.47 -15.66
C ASN A 145 -1.77 -3.15 -16.08
N GLY A 146 -2.58 -2.59 -15.17
CA GLY A 146 -4.00 -2.33 -15.38
C GLY A 146 -4.94 -3.44 -14.89
N ALA A 147 -4.43 -4.64 -14.57
CA ALA A 147 -5.25 -5.75 -14.09
C ALA A 147 -4.71 -6.46 -12.85
N CYS A 148 -3.38 -6.57 -12.73
CA CYS A 148 -2.70 -7.19 -11.60
C CYS A 148 -1.29 -6.59 -11.42
N PHE A 149 -0.61 -6.98 -10.34
CA PHE A 149 0.77 -6.57 -10.07
C PHE A 149 1.76 -7.61 -10.60
N GLU A 150 2.62 -7.22 -11.53
CA GLU A 150 3.72 -8.04 -12.00
C GLU A 150 4.91 -7.89 -11.04
N ASN A 151 5.47 -9.00 -10.54
CA ASN A 151 6.71 -8.97 -9.76
C ASN A 151 7.89 -8.75 -10.72
N VAL A 152 8.37 -7.51 -10.78
CA VAL A 152 9.48 -7.10 -11.66
C VAL A 152 10.81 -7.50 -11.08
N SER A 153 10.99 -7.30 -9.77
CA SER A 153 12.26 -7.55 -9.11
C SER A 153 12.06 -7.95 -7.66
N THR A 154 12.94 -8.80 -7.17
CA THR A 154 13.02 -9.20 -5.77
C THR A 154 14.49 -9.28 -5.40
N CYS A 155 14.89 -8.57 -4.35
CA CYS A 155 16.21 -8.64 -3.77
C CYS A 155 16.16 -8.99 -2.30
N ARG A 156 16.92 -10.02 -1.92
CA ARG A 156 17.09 -10.46 -0.56
C ARG A 156 18.49 -10.07 -0.08
N ILE A 157 18.53 -9.28 0.98
CA ILE A 157 19.75 -8.78 1.63
C ILE A 157 19.83 -9.43 3.01
N VAL A 158 20.92 -10.15 3.28
CA VAL A 158 21.20 -10.75 4.58
C VAL A 158 22.40 -10.05 5.19
N SER A 159 22.21 -9.40 6.34
CA SER A 159 23.28 -8.76 7.10
C SER A 159 23.54 -9.56 8.38
N TYR A 160 24.80 -9.95 8.57
CA TYR A 160 25.25 -10.71 9.73
C TYR A 160 25.85 -9.76 10.79
N PRO A 161 25.85 -10.15 12.08
CA PRO A 161 26.43 -9.33 13.15
C PRO A 161 27.92 -9.00 12.97
N ASN A 162 28.65 -9.84 12.24
CA ASN A 162 30.06 -9.62 11.92
C ASN A 162 30.27 -8.58 10.80
N GLY A 163 29.22 -7.89 10.36
CA GLY A 163 29.26 -6.89 9.28
C GLY A 163 29.16 -7.45 7.86
N THR A 164 29.23 -8.78 7.67
CA THR A 164 29.08 -9.40 6.35
C THR A 164 27.67 -9.15 5.80
N LYS A 165 27.58 -8.76 4.52
CA LYS A 165 26.31 -8.59 3.80
C LYS A 165 26.30 -9.45 2.55
N ILE A 166 25.22 -10.20 2.35
CA ILE A 166 24.99 -11.03 1.16
C ILE A 166 23.73 -10.52 0.48
N ASN A 167 23.86 -10.14 -0.80
CA ASN A 167 22.75 -9.64 -1.60
C ASN A 167 22.47 -10.64 -2.72
N THR A 168 21.20 -11.05 -2.84
CA THR A 168 20.72 -11.90 -3.92
C THR A 168 19.54 -11.18 -4.57
N CYS A 169 19.78 -10.55 -5.72
CA CYS A 169 18.76 -9.84 -6.48
C CYS A 169 18.55 -10.55 -7.83
N ASN A 170 17.30 -10.73 -8.25
CA ASN A 170 17.01 -11.28 -9.59
C ASN A 170 17.11 -10.21 -10.70
N MET A 171 16.92 -8.92 -10.37
CA MET A 171 17.03 -7.76 -11.26
C MET A 171 17.38 -6.49 -10.47
N PHE A 172 17.49 -5.36 -11.17
CA PHE A 172 17.66 -4.05 -10.54
C PHE A 172 16.41 -3.65 -9.74
N ILE A 173 16.60 -2.93 -8.64
CA ILE A 173 15.53 -2.33 -7.85
C ILE A 173 15.73 -0.82 -7.92
N TRP A 174 14.69 -0.09 -8.32
CA TRP A 174 14.72 1.36 -8.40
C TRP A 174 14.83 2.00 -7.02
N ASN A 175 15.44 3.18 -6.99
CA ASN A 175 15.51 3.93 -5.76
C ASN A 175 14.14 4.56 -5.50
N VAL A 176 13.74 4.66 -4.22
CA VAL A 176 12.47 5.30 -3.83
C VAL A 176 12.43 6.75 -4.29
N SER A 177 13.58 7.41 -4.43
CA SER A 177 13.68 8.77 -4.99
C SER A 177 13.16 8.89 -6.42
N ASP A 178 13.12 7.79 -7.17
CA ASP A 178 12.65 7.78 -8.56
C ASP A 178 11.12 7.76 -8.63
N TYR A 179 10.46 7.47 -7.50
CA TYR A 179 9.01 7.42 -7.37
C TYR A 179 8.44 8.82 -7.18
N LYS A 180 7.55 9.20 -8.09
CA LYS A 180 6.74 10.40 -7.96
C LYS A 180 5.29 9.98 -7.76
N ILE A 181 4.69 10.35 -6.64
CA ILE A 181 3.24 10.29 -6.51
C ILE A 181 2.69 11.48 -7.32
N PRO A 182 1.58 11.33 -8.07
CA PRO A 182 1.06 12.39 -8.91
C PRO A 182 0.76 13.61 -8.04
N GLY A 183 1.23 14.78 -8.48
CA GLY A 183 0.91 16.03 -7.82
C GLY A 183 -0.55 16.38 -8.09
N GLY A 184 -1.36 16.43 -7.04
CA GLY A 184 -2.79 16.79 -7.11
C GLY A 184 -3.70 15.64 -6.68
N SER A 185 -4.76 15.99 -5.96
CA SER A 185 -5.80 15.06 -5.51
C SER A 185 -7.03 15.26 -6.38
N LEU A 186 -7.53 14.18 -6.99
CA LEU A 186 -8.80 14.22 -7.72
C LEU A 186 -9.92 14.63 -6.77
N THR A 187 -10.77 15.56 -7.18
CA THR A 187 -11.97 15.92 -6.45
C THR A 187 -13.15 15.12 -7.01
N GLY A 188 -13.90 14.46 -6.13
CA GLY A 188 -15.07 13.70 -6.55
C GLY A 188 -16.33 14.56 -6.60
N VAL A 189 -17.44 13.95 -6.97
CA VAL A 189 -18.75 14.60 -6.89
C VAL A 189 -19.23 14.57 -5.43
N PRO A 190 -19.70 15.69 -4.87
CA PRO A 190 -20.23 15.70 -3.50
C PRO A 190 -21.48 14.83 -3.39
N VAL A 191 -21.56 14.06 -2.31
CA VAL A 191 -22.69 13.18 -1.98
C VAL A 191 -23.52 13.78 -0.86
N ARG A 192 -24.84 13.70 -0.98
CA ARG A 192 -25.78 14.05 0.09
C ARG A 192 -26.29 12.79 0.76
N ILE A 193 -26.38 12.78 2.09
CA ILE A 193 -26.96 11.67 2.85
C ILE A 193 -28.26 12.15 3.47
N GLU A 194 -29.37 11.52 3.10
CA GLU A 194 -30.71 11.82 3.60
C GLU A 194 -31.39 10.51 4.01
N ASN A 195 -31.85 10.42 5.27
CA ASN A 195 -32.56 9.25 5.79
C ASN A 195 -31.86 7.90 5.51
N GLY A 196 -30.53 7.84 5.65
CA GLY A 196 -29.74 6.63 5.39
C GLY A 196 -29.53 6.29 3.91
N THR A 197 -29.91 7.19 2.99
CA THR A 197 -29.72 7.04 1.55
C THR A 197 -28.73 8.08 1.05
N VAL A 198 -27.77 7.66 0.24
CA VAL A 198 -26.81 8.53 -0.46
C VAL A 198 -27.35 8.94 -1.83
N HIS A 199 -27.31 10.24 -2.11
CA HIS A 199 -27.76 10.86 -3.35
C HIS A 199 -26.64 11.67 -3.98
N PHE A 200 -26.37 11.44 -5.27
CA PHE A 200 -25.36 12.19 -6.02
C PHE A 200 -25.62 12.10 -7.53
N ARG A 201 -24.90 12.93 -8.31
CA ARG A 201 -25.00 12.97 -9.78
C ARG A 201 -23.64 12.77 -10.43
N LEU A 202 -23.43 11.64 -11.11
CA LEU A 202 -22.17 11.32 -11.79
C LEU A 202 -22.44 10.66 -13.15
N GLY A 203 -22.65 11.47 -14.20
CA GLY A 203 -23.13 10.97 -15.50
C GLY A 203 -24.58 10.45 -15.50
N GLY A 204 -25.24 10.45 -14.33
CA GLY A 204 -26.61 10.03 -14.07
C GLY A 204 -26.95 10.34 -12.60
N SER A 205 -28.22 10.20 -12.21
CA SER A 205 -28.63 10.39 -10.81
C SER A 205 -28.61 9.05 -10.07
N TYR A 206 -27.97 9.02 -8.91
CA TYR A 206 -27.85 7.84 -8.07
C TYR A 206 -28.55 8.04 -6.74
N SER A 207 -29.14 6.95 -6.25
CA SER A 207 -29.77 6.85 -4.93
C SER A 207 -29.42 5.47 -4.40
N LEU A 208 -28.52 5.39 -3.42
CA LEU A 208 -28.04 4.13 -2.86
C LEU A 208 -28.28 4.08 -1.36
N VAL A 209 -28.62 2.92 -0.81
CA VAL A 209 -28.86 2.76 0.63
C VAL A 209 -27.54 2.49 1.35
N LEU A 210 -27.26 3.23 2.43
CA LEU A 210 -26.10 2.99 3.32
C LEU A 210 -26.25 1.64 4.05
N PRO A 211 -25.15 0.89 4.29
CA PRO A 211 -25.24 -0.33 5.06
C PRO A 211 -25.58 -0.01 6.52
N GLY A 212 -26.33 -0.91 7.16
CA GLY A 212 -26.69 -0.79 8.57
C GLY A 212 -25.45 -0.72 9.47
N GLY A 213 -25.50 0.10 10.52
CA GLY A 213 -24.40 0.26 11.49
C GLY A 213 -23.40 1.36 11.15
N VAL A 214 -23.46 1.96 9.96
CA VAL A 214 -22.62 3.11 9.63
C VAL A 214 -23.27 4.40 10.12
N ASN A 215 -22.55 5.16 10.94
CA ASN A 215 -23.00 6.46 11.39
C ASN A 215 -22.88 7.49 10.26
N ALA A 216 -24.00 7.83 9.63
CA ALA A 216 -24.06 8.79 8.53
C ALA A 216 -23.54 10.19 8.89
N SER A 217 -23.63 10.60 10.15
CA SER A 217 -23.29 11.97 10.58
C SER A 217 -21.78 12.27 10.52
N VAL A 218 -20.94 11.24 10.51
CA VAL A 218 -19.47 11.38 10.44
C VAL A 218 -18.92 11.18 9.03
N LEU A 219 -19.77 10.87 8.06
CA LEU A 219 -19.35 10.66 6.68
C LEU A 219 -19.37 11.96 5.88
N LYS A 220 -18.27 12.24 5.19
CA LYS A 220 -18.18 13.27 4.17
C LYS A 220 -17.80 12.60 2.85
N LEU A 221 -18.81 12.04 2.17
CA LEU A 221 -18.59 11.21 0.99
C LEU A 221 -18.43 12.04 -0.28
N GLU A 222 -17.47 11.63 -1.10
CA GLU A 222 -17.33 12.03 -2.51
C GLU A 222 -17.44 10.80 -3.41
N ALA A 223 -18.14 10.94 -4.53
CA ALA A 223 -18.35 9.89 -5.51
C ALA A 223 -17.35 9.99 -6.67
N PHE A 224 -16.80 8.84 -7.07
CA PHE A 224 -15.86 8.69 -8.16
C PHE A 224 -16.31 7.57 -9.10
N LYS A 225 -15.96 7.73 -10.38
CA LYS A 225 -16.12 6.67 -11.37
C LYS A 225 -14.78 5.93 -11.47
N ALA A 226 -14.83 4.63 -11.25
CA ALA A 226 -13.72 3.73 -11.52
C ALA A 226 -14.07 2.83 -12.73
N GLU A 227 -13.12 2.02 -13.17
CA GLU A 227 -13.24 1.19 -14.37
C GLU A 227 -14.46 0.26 -14.33
N HIS A 228 -14.66 -0.45 -13.21
CA HIS A 228 -15.67 -1.49 -13.05
C HIS A 228 -16.82 -1.11 -12.11
N GLY A 229 -16.80 0.10 -11.54
CA GLY A 229 -17.84 0.49 -10.60
C GLY A 229 -17.80 1.94 -10.13
N LEU A 230 -18.76 2.25 -9.27
CA LEU A 230 -18.84 3.53 -8.57
C LEU A 230 -18.24 3.36 -7.18
N VAL A 231 -17.40 4.31 -6.82
CA VAL A 231 -16.67 4.32 -5.56
C VAL A 231 -17.08 5.55 -4.78
N LEU A 232 -17.44 5.38 -3.50
CA LEU A 232 -17.63 6.48 -2.57
C LEU A 232 -16.46 6.51 -1.59
N VAL A 233 -15.82 7.66 -1.47
CA VAL A 233 -14.67 7.86 -0.59
C VAL A 233 -15.04 8.82 0.51
N ASN A 234 -14.80 8.43 1.76
CA ASN A 234 -15.00 9.30 2.90
C ASN A 234 -13.81 10.26 3.04
N ARG A 235 -14.05 11.54 2.78
CA ARG A 235 -13.09 12.64 2.97
C ARG A 235 -13.06 13.18 4.39
N GLY A 236 -13.98 12.72 5.25
CA GLY A 236 -14.01 13.09 6.66
C GLY A 236 -12.86 12.41 7.41
N ALA A 237 -12.32 13.09 8.42
CA ALA A 237 -11.41 12.45 9.36
C ALA A 237 -12.18 11.46 10.24
N ILE A 238 -11.72 10.22 10.31
CA ILE A 238 -12.35 9.14 11.08
C ILE A 238 -11.53 8.89 12.33
N LYS A 239 -12.14 9.14 13.50
CA LYS A 239 -11.54 8.83 14.80
C LYS A 239 -12.00 7.44 15.26
N VAL A 240 -11.05 6.57 15.59
CA VAL A 240 -11.32 5.20 16.07
C VAL A 240 -10.43 4.86 17.27
N PRO A 241 -10.85 3.92 18.14
CA PRO A 241 -10.00 3.41 19.22
C PRO A 241 -8.66 2.87 18.69
N ALA A 242 -7.62 2.94 19.53
CA ALA A 242 -6.34 2.31 19.19
C ALA A 242 -6.50 0.80 19.02
N GLY A 243 -6.00 0.26 17.91
CA GLY A 243 -6.11 -1.17 17.55
C GLY A 243 -6.90 -1.42 16.28
N GLU A 244 -7.77 -0.49 15.88
CA GLU A 244 -8.51 -0.57 14.61
C GLU A 244 -7.60 -0.28 13.41
N GLY A 245 -7.62 -1.16 12.42
CA GLY A 245 -6.83 -1.05 11.19
C GLY A 245 -7.52 -0.22 10.10
N VAL A 246 -6.75 0.24 9.12
CA VAL A 246 -7.28 1.01 7.98
C VAL A 246 -8.24 0.19 7.11
N GLU A 247 -8.11 -1.15 7.09
CA GLU A 247 -9.03 -2.05 6.40
C GLU A 247 -10.42 -2.16 7.04
N ASP A 248 -10.55 -1.85 8.33
CA ASP A 248 -11.79 -2.04 9.10
C ASP A 248 -12.64 -0.76 9.19
N ILE A 249 -12.10 0.37 8.74
CA ILE A 249 -12.75 1.68 8.83
C ILE A 249 -13.50 2.06 7.55
N PRO A 250 -14.58 2.87 7.66
CA PRO A 250 -15.40 3.29 6.53
C PRO A 250 -14.74 4.40 5.68
N VAL A 251 -13.53 4.16 5.16
CA VAL A 251 -12.83 5.09 4.25
C VAL A 251 -13.30 4.95 2.80
N LEU A 252 -13.73 3.76 2.42
CA LEU A 252 -14.05 3.38 1.06
C LEU A 252 -15.32 2.54 1.02
N PHE A 253 -16.22 2.88 0.10
CA PHE A 253 -17.41 2.09 -0.21
C PHE A 253 -17.52 1.87 -1.71
N VAL A 254 -18.09 0.74 -2.08
CA VAL A 254 -18.43 0.40 -3.46
C VAL A 254 -19.95 0.30 -3.60
N ALA A 255 -20.46 0.79 -4.73
CA ALA A 255 -21.87 0.66 -5.05
C ALA A 255 -22.17 -0.75 -5.57
N ASP A 256 -23.14 -1.42 -4.96
CA ASP A 256 -23.58 -2.74 -5.35
C ASP A 256 -25.11 -2.81 -5.33
N ASN A 257 -25.70 -3.02 -6.52
CA ASN A 257 -27.14 -3.23 -6.71
C ASN A 257 -28.06 -2.29 -5.88
N LYS A 258 -27.88 -0.97 -6.05
CA LYS A 258 -28.60 0.12 -5.32
C LYS A 258 -28.30 0.23 -3.82
N THR A 259 -27.33 -0.52 -3.32
CA THR A 259 -26.79 -0.37 -1.97
C THR A 259 -25.34 0.08 -2.07
N VAL A 260 -24.78 0.51 -0.94
CA VAL A 260 -23.34 0.64 -0.79
C VAL A 260 -22.85 -0.37 0.22
N ARG A 261 -21.66 -0.90 -0.02
CA ARG A 261 -21.01 -1.86 0.87
C ARG A 261 -19.54 -1.50 1.04
N SER A 262 -18.97 -1.89 2.17
CA SER A 262 -17.51 -1.88 2.31
C SER A 262 -16.92 -2.92 1.36
N PRO A 263 -15.85 -2.59 0.61
CA PRO A 263 -15.18 -3.57 -0.22
C PRO A 263 -14.43 -4.59 0.64
N LYS A 264 -14.22 -5.79 0.09
CA LYS A 264 -13.31 -6.75 0.70
C LYS A 264 -11.89 -6.44 0.23
N PHE A 265 -11.01 -6.12 1.16
CA PHE A 265 -9.62 -5.85 0.82
C PHE A 265 -8.86 -7.13 0.48
N VAL A 266 -8.06 -7.05 -0.57
CA VAL A 266 -7.12 -8.10 -0.99
C VAL A 266 -5.71 -7.57 -0.78
N ASP A 267 -4.85 -8.36 -0.15
CA ASP A 267 -3.44 -8.01 0.01
C ASP A 267 -2.74 -7.95 -1.36
N LEU A 268 -1.80 -7.00 -1.51
CA LEU A 268 -0.93 -6.90 -2.70
C LEU A 268 -0.38 -8.27 -3.16
N GLU A 269 0.11 -9.09 -2.23
CA GLU A 269 0.71 -10.40 -2.53
C GLU A 269 -0.27 -11.39 -3.20
N LYS A 270 -1.58 -11.25 -2.91
CA LYS A 270 -2.65 -12.06 -3.51
C LYS A 270 -3.14 -11.48 -4.84
N PHE A 271 -2.80 -10.23 -5.13
CA PHE A 271 -3.14 -9.54 -6.38
C PHE A 271 -1.96 -9.50 -7.38
N VAL A 272 -0.93 -10.31 -7.14
CA VAL A 272 0.18 -10.50 -8.06
C VAL A 272 -0.27 -11.38 -9.23
N CYS A 273 0.12 -11.00 -10.45
CA CYS A 273 -0.17 -11.78 -11.65
C CYS A 273 0.35 -13.21 -11.50
N ALA A 274 -0.46 -14.20 -11.90
CA ALA A 274 -0.02 -15.58 -11.92
C ALA A 274 1.26 -15.70 -12.75
N LYS A 275 2.30 -16.33 -12.20
CA LYS A 275 3.47 -16.70 -13.01
C LYS A 275 2.95 -17.61 -14.11
N GLY A 276 3.07 -17.17 -15.37
CA GLY A 276 2.67 -17.97 -16.51
C GLY A 276 3.26 -19.37 -16.38
N GLY A 277 2.38 -20.36 -16.19
CA GLY A 277 2.73 -21.73 -16.53
C GLY A 277 3.13 -21.71 -17.99
N ALA A 278 4.28 -22.32 -18.32
CA ALA A 278 4.69 -22.49 -19.70
C ALA A 278 3.62 -23.27 -20.45
N ASN A 279 2.71 -22.55 -21.12
CA ASN A 279 1.91 -23.10 -22.21
C ASN A 279 2.76 -22.97 -23.47
N THR A 280 3.58 -23.99 -23.68
CA THR A 280 3.97 -24.41 -25.02
C THR A 280 2.72 -24.84 -25.78
N THR A 281 2.15 -23.90 -26.51
CA THR A 281 1.56 -24.18 -27.83
C THR A 281 1.60 -22.91 -28.66
N SER A 282 2.52 -22.95 -29.61
CA SER A 282 2.62 -22.19 -30.85
C SER A 282 1.32 -21.51 -31.31
N SER A 283 1.38 -20.18 -31.42
CA SER A 283 0.91 -19.53 -32.64
C SER A 283 1.94 -18.46 -33.05
N THR A 284 2.29 -18.53 -34.31
CA THR A 284 3.47 -17.96 -34.95
C THR A 284 3.33 -16.45 -35.09
N ALA A 285 4.13 -15.69 -34.35
CA ALA A 285 4.43 -14.31 -34.67
C ALA A 285 5.94 -14.20 -34.95
N ASN A 286 6.21 -13.85 -36.21
CA ASN A 286 7.46 -13.44 -36.82
C ASN A 286 8.61 -13.13 -35.86
N SER A 287 9.66 -13.95 -35.97
CA SER A 287 11.02 -13.56 -35.61
C SER A 287 11.59 -12.68 -36.72
N VAL A 288 11.97 -11.46 -36.38
CA VAL A 288 13.14 -10.81 -36.97
C VAL A 288 13.95 -10.24 -35.80
N VAL A 289 14.85 -11.08 -35.28
CA VAL A 289 16.07 -10.61 -34.65
C VAL A 289 17.08 -10.54 -35.78
N GLU A 290 17.40 -9.32 -36.23
CA GLU A 290 18.69 -9.07 -36.88
C GLU A 290 19.77 -9.23 -35.81
N ASN A 291 20.46 -10.35 -35.88
CA ASN A 291 21.75 -10.54 -35.26
C ASN A 291 22.73 -10.76 -36.41
N MET A 292 23.88 -10.10 -36.38
CA MET A 292 25.16 -10.80 -36.40
C MET A 292 26.32 -9.81 -36.53
N SER A 293 27.10 -9.73 -35.46
CA SER A 293 28.55 -9.67 -35.63
C SER A 293 29.02 -11.02 -36.18
N LYS A 294 29.72 -11.02 -37.32
CA LYS A 294 30.70 -12.07 -37.64
C LYS A 294 31.66 -11.65 -38.76
N LYS A 295 32.95 -11.74 -38.48
CA LYS A 295 34.02 -12.07 -39.44
C LYS A 295 34.57 -13.43 -38.97
N SER A 296 34.92 -14.42 -39.78
CA SER A 296 35.27 -14.46 -41.21
C SER A 296 35.03 -15.86 -41.83
N ILE A 297 34.62 -15.84 -43.10
CA ILE A 297 35.09 -16.58 -44.30
C ILE A 297 35.67 -18.00 -44.18
N CYS A 298 35.07 -18.93 -44.96
CA CYS A 298 35.65 -19.82 -46.00
C CYS A 298 34.52 -20.74 -46.52
N GLY A 299 33.94 -20.56 -47.72
CA GLY A 299 34.37 -21.14 -49.00
C GLY A 299 33.54 -22.41 -49.35
N PRO A 300 33.48 -22.88 -50.60
CA PRO A 300 32.83 -22.30 -51.78
C PRO A 300 31.65 -23.18 -52.28
N GLY A 301 30.44 -22.64 -52.39
CA GLY A 301 29.28 -23.41 -52.89
C GLY A 301 28.14 -22.60 -53.52
N PHE A 302 28.33 -21.30 -53.72
CA PHE A 302 27.22 -20.39 -54.08
C PHE A 302 27.51 -19.52 -55.31
N VAL A 303 28.18 -20.10 -56.32
CA VAL A 303 28.31 -19.46 -57.66
C VAL A 303 27.21 -19.94 -58.63
N ALA A 304 26.33 -20.87 -58.23
CA ALA A 304 25.36 -21.46 -59.16
C ALA A 304 23.95 -20.82 -59.17
N LEU A 305 23.54 -20.05 -58.16
CA LEU A 305 22.11 -19.64 -58.04
C LEU A 305 21.78 -18.22 -58.52
N LEU A 306 22.77 -17.37 -58.80
CA LEU A 306 22.55 -16.00 -59.30
C LEU A 306 22.46 -15.90 -60.83
N ALA A 307 22.66 -17.01 -61.57
CA ALA A 307 22.52 -17.04 -63.03
C ALA A 307 21.07 -17.27 -63.51
N VAL A 308 20.11 -17.58 -62.63
CA VAL A 308 18.74 -17.96 -63.05
C VAL A 308 17.71 -16.84 -62.89
N LEU A 309 17.94 -15.84 -62.03
CA LEU A 309 17.01 -14.71 -61.91
C LEU A 309 17.23 -13.57 -62.92
N GLY A 310 18.40 -13.51 -63.57
CA GLY A 310 18.70 -12.51 -64.61
C GLY A 310 18.04 -12.78 -65.97
N LEU A 311 17.47 -13.97 -66.18
CA LEU A 311 16.87 -14.37 -67.46
C LEU A 311 15.35 -14.18 -67.54
N LEU A 312 14.68 -13.79 -66.45
CA LEU A 312 13.22 -13.62 -66.42
C LEU A 312 12.74 -12.16 -66.40
N THR A 313 13.65 -11.18 -66.28
CA THR A 313 13.31 -9.75 -66.38
C THR A 313 13.74 -9.08 -67.69
N VAL A 314 14.40 -9.82 -68.60
CA VAL A 314 14.73 -9.34 -69.97
C VAL A 314 13.65 -9.71 -71.00
N ARG A 315 12.60 -10.47 -70.64
CA ARG A 315 11.58 -10.94 -71.58
C ARG A 315 10.19 -10.29 -71.51
N ILE A 316 9.98 -9.26 -70.69
CA ILE A 316 8.68 -8.55 -70.62
C ILE A 316 8.80 -7.04 -70.96
N LEU A 317 10.01 -6.57 -71.28
CA LEU A 317 10.27 -5.19 -71.74
C LEU A 317 11.15 -5.16 -73.01
N ARG A 318 10.72 -5.89 -74.04
CA ARG A 318 11.01 -5.63 -75.47
C ARG A 318 9.90 -6.30 -76.28
N GLY A 319 9.06 -5.46 -76.87
CA GLY A 319 7.74 -5.84 -77.40
C GLY A 319 7.74 -6.70 -78.66
N TRP A 320 6.49 -6.94 -79.09
CA TRP A 320 5.98 -7.89 -80.10
C TRP A 320 5.44 -9.18 -79.48
#